data_AF-A0A956H372-F1
#
_entry.id   AF-A0A956H372-F1
#
_cell.length_a   1.000
_cell.length_b   1.000
_cell.length_c   1.000
_cell.angle_alpha   90.00
_cell.angle_beta   90.00
_cell.angle_gamma   90.00
#
_symmetry.space_group_name_H-M   'P 1'
#
loop_
_entity.id
_entity.type
_entity.pdbx_description
1 polymer ?
#
loop_
_entity_poly.entity_id
_entity_poly.type
_entity_poly.pdbx_seq_one_letter_code
_entity_poly.pdbx_strand_id
1 'polypeptide(L)'
;MIRERALDRPDVAAMILDVWDGEPDLAPHRLEDPRLLLASPHVAGYSLEAKIDATAQVHRALASWLGRSPWWTGAELLPTVDLAADGARDLPTLLHQVVDLPGDDARVRALATLDEPARSRAFEVLRRNYRLRREFRSCRVGPAADPAILADAQKIGLITD
;
A
#
# COMPACT_ATOMS: atom_id res chain seq x y z
N MET A 1 11.50 -3.26 -13.98
CA MET A 1 11.41 -1.98 -14.71
C MET A 1 10.45 -2.19 -15.87
N ILE A 2 9.31 -1.49 -15.88
CA ILE A 2 8.29 -1.60 -16.93
C ILE A 2 8.62 -0.56 -17.99
N ARG A 3 9.33 -0.96 -19.05
CA ARG A 3 9.70 -0.04 -20.14
C ARG A 3 8.49 0.79 -20.59
N GLU A 4 8.55 2.12 -20.54
CA GLU A 4 7.45 3.02 -20.91
C GLU A 4 6.76 2.64 -22.23
N ARG A 5 7.55 2.22 -23.23
CA ARG A 5 7.04 1.77 -24.54
C ARG A 5 6.03 0.62 -24.46
N ALA A 6 6.06 -0.19 -23.40
CA ALA A 6 5.07 -1.24 -23.18
C ALA A 6 3.71 -0.66 -22.75
N LEU A 7 3.71 0.43 -21.98
CA LEU A 7 2.51 1.14 -21.55
C LEU A 7 1.90 1.97 -22.70
N ASP A 8 2.71 2.35 -23.70
CA ASP A 8 2.25 3.10 -24.87
C ASP A 8 1.60 2.25 -25.96
N ARG A 9 1.52 0.94 -25.75
CA ARG A 9 0.84 0.08 -26.72
C ARG A 9 -0.65 0.44 -26.83
N PRO A 10 -1.23 0.41 -28.04
CA PRO A 10 -2.62 0.81 -28.25
C PRO A 10 -3.63 -0.14 -27.60
N ASP A 11 -3.22 -1.37 -27.29
CA ASP A 11 -4.06 -2.36 -26.60
C ASP A 11 -4.05 -2.23 -25.07
N VAL A 12 -3.19 -1.36 -24.52
CA VAL A 12 -3.26 -0.98 -23.10
C VAL A 12 -4.38 0.03 -22.93
N ALA A 13 -5.50 -0.41 -22.37
CA ALA A 13 -6.70 0.40 -22.16
C ALA A 13 -6.75 1.09 -20.77
N ALA A 14 -6.05 0.54 -19.77
CA ALA A 14 -6.04 1.04 -18.40
C ALA A 14 -4.73 0.67 -17.69
N MET A 15 -4.29 1.53 -16.77
CA MET A 15 -3.08 1.34 -15.96
C MET A 15 -3.35 1.66 -14.49
N ILE A 16 -2.79 0.85 -13.60
CA ILE A 16 -2.67 1.13 -12.16
C ILE A 16 -1.19 0.99 -11.83
N LEU A 17 -0.53 2.10 -11.49
CA LEU A 17 0.92 2.17 -11.37
C LEU A 17 1.33 2.56 -9.95
N ASP A 18 2.05 1.68 -9.28
CA ASP A 18 2.82 2.01 -8.07
C ASP A 18 4.28 2.28 -8.39
N VAL A 19 4.84 1.62 -9.41
CA VAL A 19 6.24 1.77 -9.83
C VAL A 19 6.33 2.48 -11.16
N TRP A 20 7.35 3.32 -11.30
CA TRP A 20 7.52 4.19 -12.45
C TRP A 20 8.85 3.97 -13.13
N ASP A 21 8.87 4.14 -14.45
CA ASP A 21 10.13 4.30 -15.17
C ASP A 21 10.70 5.69 -14.86
N GLY A 22 12.02 5.76 -14.63
CA GLY A 22 12.70 7.03 -14.36
C GLY A 22 12.66 7.51 -12.91
N GLU A 23 12.14 6.72 -11.95
CA GLU A 23 12.11 7.13 -10.53
C GLU A 23 13.45 7.69 -10.03
N PRO A 24 13.44 8.80 -9.27
CA PRO A 24 12.25 9.53 -8.78
C PRO A 24 11.68 10.58 -9.76
N ASP A 25 12.28 10.74 -10.94
CA ASP A 25 11.83 11.69 -11.96
C ASP A 25 10.73 11.08 -12.85
N LEU A 26 9.49 11.14 -12.37
CA LEU A 26 8.34 10.63 -13.11
C LEU A 26 8.11 11.46 -14.38
N ALA A 27 7.93 10.80 -15.52
CA ALA A 27 7.63 11.48 -16.77
C ALA A 27 6.24 12.16 -16.71
N PRO A 28 6.13 13.49 -16.91
CA PRO A 28 4.85 14.21 -16.79
C PRO A 28 3.74 13.65 -17.68
N HIS A 29 4.08 13.27 -18.92
CA HIS A 29 3.13 12.70 -19.87
C HIS A 29 2.44 11.42 -19.34
N ARG A 30 3.11 10.67 -18.45
CA ARG A 30 2.53 9.46 -17.86
C ARG A 30 1.51 9.81 -16.78
N LEU A 31 1.77 10.84 -15.98
CA LEU A 31 0.88 11.31 -14.92
C LEU A 31 -0.44 11.88 -15.50
N GLU A 32 -0.35 12.44 -16.70
CA GLU A 32 -1.46 13.04 -17.45
C GLU A 32 -2.19 12.05 -18.37
N ASP A 33 -1.69 10.81 -18.51
CA ASP A 33 -2.28 9.81 -19.38
C ASP A 33 -3.70 9.45 -18.90
N PRO A 34 -4.75 9.61 -19.72
CA PRO A 34 -6.13 9.33 -19.32
C PRO A 34 -6.38 7.85 -19.03
N ARG A 35 -5.49 6.95 -19.45
CA ARG A 35 -5.56 5.52 -19.17
C ARG A 35 -5.01 5.18 -17.78
N LEU A 36 -4.27 6.09 -17.14
CA LEU A 36 -3.81 5.90 -15.77
C LEU A 36 -5.00 6.07 -14.83
N LEU A 37 -5.50 4.97 -14.29
CA LEU A 37 -6.66 4.93 -13.39
C LEU A 37 -6.26 5.19 -11.94
N LEU A 38 -5.06 4.79 -11.53
CA LEU A 38 -4.56 4.95 -10.18
C LEU A 38 -3.04 5.03 -10.17
N ALA A 39 -2.52 5.99 -9.44
CA ALA A 39 -1.10 6.25 -9.22
C ALA A 39 -0.74 6.16 -7.73
N SER A 40 0.40 5.57 -7.39
CA SER A 40 0.94 5.64 -6.03
C SER A 40 2.47 5.80 -6.05
N PRO A 41 3.06 6.40 -5.00
CA PRO A 41 4.47 6.78 -5.02
C PRO A 41 5.41 5.62 -4.68
N HIS A 42 5.26 4.44 -5.27
CA HIS A 42 6.09 3.26 -4.98
C HIS A 42 6.07 2.87 -3.49
N VAL A 43 4.85 2.66 -2.98
CA VAL A 43 4.53 2.40 -1.57
C VAL A 43 3.54 1.24 -1.41
N ALA A 44 3.27 0.46 -2.47
CA ALA A 44 2.39 -0.70 -2.37
C ALA A 44 2.89 -1.69 -1.29
N GLY A 45 4.18 -1.76 -0.99
CA GLY A 45 4.73 -2.60 0.09
C GLY A 45 4.81 -1.95 1.48
N TYR A 46 4.36 -0.71 1.67
CA TYR A 46 4.60 0.07 2.90
C TYR A 46 3.57 -0.22 4.02
N SER A 47 3.56 -1.44 4.54
CA SER A 47 2.86 -1.78 5.78
C SER A 47 3.80 -1.77 6.99
N LEU A 48 3.22 -1.58 8.18
CA LEU A 48 3.93 -1.77 9.45
C LEU A 48 4.35 -3.24 9.60
N GLU A 49 3.45 -4.15 9.26
CA GLU A 49 3.64 -5.59 9.25
C GLU A 49 4.83 -6.00 8.38
N ALA A 50 4.95 -5.51 7.15
CA ALA A 50 6.06 -5.86 6.27
C ALA A 50 7.42 -5.42 6.84
N LYS A 51 7.49 -4.25 7.49
CA LYS A 51 8.74 -3.78 8.12
C LYS A 51 9.14 -4.63 9.32
N ILE A 52 8.17 -5.03 10.13
CA ILE A 52 8.40 -5.90 11.30
C ILE A 52 8.76 -7.31 10.83
N ASP A 53 8.00 -7.88 9.90
CA ASP A 53 8.23 -9.21 9.34
C ASP A 53 9.60 -9.31 8.67
N ALA A 54 10.04 -8.29 7.93
CA ALA A 54 11.38 -8.26 7.34
C ALA A 54 12.47 -8.37 8.42
N THR A 55 12.33 -7.62 9.50
CA THR A 55 13.25 -7.69 10.65
C THR A 55 13.21 -9.07 11.31
N ALA A 56 12.01 -9.64 11.48
CA ALA A 56 11.82 -10.95 12.10
C ALA A 56 12.40 -12.09 11.25
N GLN A 57 12.31 -11.98 9.92
CA GLN A 57 12.93 -12.91 8.99
C GLN A 57 14.46 -12.89 9.08
N VAL A 58 15.07 -11.70 9.09
CA VAL A 58 16.53 -11.55 9.26
C VAL A 58 16.97 -12.07 10.62
N HIS A 59 16.25 -11.74 11.70
CA HIS A 59 16.51 -12.25 13.05
C HIS A 59 16.49 -13.79 13.10
N ARG A 60 15.45 -14.41 12.52
CA ARG A 60 15.32 -15.87 12.47
C ARG A 60 16.47 -16.52 11.70
N ALA A 61 16.83 -15.97 10.55
CA ALA A 61 17.94 -16.47 9.74
C ALA A 61 19.28 -16.37 10.49
N LEU A 62 19.53 -15.24 11.16
CA LEU A 62 20.74 -15.02 11.95
C LEU A 62 20.79 -15.96 13.16
N ALA A 63 19.68 -16.13 13.87
CA ALA A 63 19.59 -17.06 15.00
C ALA A 63 19.92 -18.49 14.56
N SER A 64 19.34 -18.93 13.44
CA SER A 64 19.61 -20.25 12.85
C SER A 64 21.09 -20.41 12.48
N TRP A 65 21.70 -19.41 11.84
CA TRP A 65 23.12 -19.44 11.48
C TRP A 65 24.04 -19.54 12.71
N LEU A 66 23.67 -18.88 13.81
CA LEU A 66 24.40 -18.92 15.09
C LEU A 66 24.13 -20.19 15.92
N GLY A 67 23.26 -21.10 15.47
CA GLY A 67 22.83 -22.26 16.26
C GLY A 67 22.00 -21.88 17.51
N ARG A 68 21.27 -20.76 17.45
CA ARG A 68 20.41 -20.26 18.53
C ARG A 68 18.93 -20.36 18.15
N SER A 69 18.07 -20.55 19.14
CA SER A 69 16.62 -20.43 18.95
C SER A 69 16.24 -18.95 18.77
N PRO A 70 15.38 -18.61 17.79
CA PRO A 70 14.84 -17.27 17.67
C PRO A 70 13.97 -16.95 18.88
N TRP A 71 14.18 -15.78 19.48
CA TRP A 71 13.48 -15.29 20.67
C TRP A 71 12.56 -14.08 20.40
N TRP A 72 12.53 -13.54 19.19
CA TRP A 72 11.75 -12.36 18.84
C TRP A 72 10.95 -12.59 17.56
N THR A 73 9.73 -12.04 17.54
CA THR A 73 8.82 -12.10 16.37
C THR A 73 8.23 -10.75 16.00
N GLY A 74 8.26 -9.76 16.91
CA GLY A 74 7.70 -8.43 16.70
C GLY A 74 6.17 -8.37 16.74
N ALA A 75 5.49 -9.48 17.06
CA ALA A 75 4.04 -9.54 17.15
C ALA A 75 3.47 -8.54 18.18
N GLU A 76 4.21 -8.28 19.25
CA GLU A 76 3.86 -7.29 20.28
C GLU A 76 3.78 -5.85 19.75
N LEU A 77 4.42 -5.56 18.62
CA LEU A 77 4.40 -4.26 17.95
C LEU A 77 3.25 -4.13 16.93
N LEU A 78 2.45 -5.19 16.76
CA LEU A 78 1.35 -5.26 15.80
C LEU A 78 0.00 -5.42 16.51
N PRO A 79 -0.43 -4.42 17.31
CA PRO A 79 -1.74 -4.50 17.95
C PRO A 79 -2.86 -4.56 16.89
N THR A 80 -3.95 -5.25 17.20
CA THR A 80 -5.16 -5.22 16.36
C THR A 80 -5.72 -3.80 16.30
N VAL A 81 -6.19 -3.39 15.12
CA VAL A 81 -6.87 -2.11 14.90
C VAL A 81 -8.31 -2.39 14.50
N ASP A 82 -9.25 -1.77 15.21
CA ASP A 82 -10.67 -1.89 14.88
C ASP A 82 -11.02 -0.95 13.72
N LEU A 83 -11.70 -1.49 12.72
CA LEU A 83 -12.29 -0.75 11.62
C LEU A 83 -13.72 -0.35 11.99
N ALA A 84 -14.05 0.90 11.73
CA ALA A 84 -15.36 1.48 11.95
C ALA A 84 -16.35 0.84 10.97
N ALA A 85 -17.21 -0.06 11.46
CA ALA A 85 -18.26 -0.69 10.67
C ALA A 85 -19.53 0.17 10.59
N ASP A 86 -19.65 1.18 11.45
CA ASP A 86 -20.78 2.09 11.51
C ASP A 86 -20.88 2.95 10.24
N GLY A 87 -21.77 2.53 9.35
CA GLY A 87 -22.02 3.20 8.07
C GLY A 87 -21.30 2.58 6.87
N ALA A 88 -20.43 1.59 7.06
CA ALA A 88 -19.90 0.81 5.96
C ALA A 88 -20.99 -0.11 5.39
N ARG A 89 -21.36 0.11 4.12
CA ARG A 89 -22.39 -0.67 3.43
C ARG A 89 -21.81 -1.75 2.51
N ASP A 90 -20.50 -1.76 2.35
CA ASP A 90 -19.76 -2.67 1.50
C ASP A 90 -18.30 -2.81 1.97
N LEU A 91 -17.63 -3.84 1.45
CA LEU A 91 -16.24 -4.12 1.75
C LEU A 91 -15.28 -2.99 1.30
N PRO A 92 -15.41 -2.39 0.10
CA PRO A 92 -14.56 -1.27 -0.31
C PRO A 92 -14.54 -0.10 0.68
N THR A 93 -15.69 0.27 1.24
CA THR A 93 -15.79 1.34 2.25
C THR A 93 -14.96 1.04 3.49
N LEU A 94 -14.93 -0.22 3.94
CA LEU A 94 -14.06 -0.65 5.04
C LEU A 94 -12.57 -0.58 4.66
N LEU A 95 -12.22 -1.04 3.46
CA LEU A 95 -10.83 -1.09 3.01
C LEU A 95 -10.20 0.30 2.83
N HIS A 96 -11.01 1.32 2.51
CA HIS A 96 -10.55 2.70 2.46
C HIS A 96 -10.08 3.26 3.82
N GLN A 97 -10.43 2.62 4.94
CA GLN A 97 -9.88 2.97 6.26
C GLN A 97 -8.45 2.45 6.44
N VAL A 98 -8.07 1.43 5.69
CA VAL A 98 -6.74 0.80 5.74
C VAL A 98 -5.79 1.48 4.75
N VAL A 99 -6.29 1.87 3.57
CA VAL A 99 -5.48 2.47 2.51
C VAL A 99 -6.20 3.64 1.82
N ASP A 100 -5.51 4.78 1.74
CA ASP A 100 -5.96 6.01 1.07
C ASP A 100 -5.50 6.02 -0.40
N LEU A 101 -6.00 5.05 -1.18
CA LEU A 101 -5.69 4.96 -2.62
C LEU A 101 -6.04 6.25 -3.41
N PRO A 102 -7.22 6.89 -3.20
CA PRO A 102 -7.54 8.12 -3.91
C PRO A 102 -6.62 9.28 -3.53
N GLY A 103 -6.22 9.39 -2.26
CA GLY A 103 -5.28 10.42 -1.84
C GLY A 103 -3.86 10.16 -2.33
N ASP A 104 -3.42 8.90 -2.42
CA ASP A 104 -2.14 8.54 -3.04
C ASP A 104 -2.11 8.96 -4.50
N ASP A 105 -3.17 8.67 -5.24
CA ASP A 105 -3.32 9.08 -6.64
C ASP A 105 -3.28 10.61 -6.79
N ALA A 106 -4.08 11.33 -5.99
CA ALA A 106 -4.12 12.78 -6.04
C ALA A 106 -2.75 13.42 -5.74
N ARG A 107 -2.03 12.90 -4.73
CA ARG A 107 -0.68 13.37 -4.36
C ARG A 107 0.34 13.13 -5.47
N VAL A 108 0.29 11.98 -6.15
CA VAL A 108 1.19 11.67 -7.26
C VAL A 108 0.86 12.50 -8.50
N ARG A 109 -0.42 12.67 -8.84
CA ARG A 109 -0.81 13.50 -10.00
C ARG A 109 -0.46 14.97 -9.83
N ALA A 110 -0.49 15.49 -8.61
CA ALA A 110 -0.07 16.87 -8.34
C ALA A 110 1.40 17.13 -8.77
N LEU A 111 2.23 16.08 -8.85
CA LEU A 111 3.62 16.17 -9.28
C LEU A 111 3.78 16.57 -10.75
N ALA A 112 2.76 16.37 -11.60
CA ALA A 112 2.80 16.74 -13.01
C ALA A 112 3.00 18.26 -13.22
N THR A 113 2.61 19.06 -12.23
CA THR A 113 2.72 20.54 -12.27
C THR A 113 4.12 21.06 -11.90
N LEU A 114 5.02 20.18 -11.49
CA LEU A 114 6.36 20.54 -11.01
C LEU A 114 7.40 20.21 -12.08
N ASP A 115 8.38 21.10 -12.25
CA ASP A 115 9.57 20.82 -13.06
C ASP A 115 10.64 20.06 -12.28
N GLU A 116 11.61 19.48 -13.00
CA GLU A 116 12.84 19.01 -12.38
C GLU A 116 13.68 20.20 -11.89
N PRO A 117 14.33 20.11 -10.71
CA PRO A 117 14.43 18.97 -9.79
C PRO A 117 13.36 18.91 -8.68
N ALA A 118 12.32 19.74 -8.75
CA ALA A 118 11.30 19.81 -7.71
C ALA A 118 10.40 18.57 -7.70
N ARG A 119 10.05 18.04 -8.87
CA ARG A 119 9.23 16.83 -9.03
C ARG A 119 9.88 15.61 -8.36
N SER A 120 11.13 15.28 -8.70
CA SER A 120 11.90 14.22 -8.05
C SER A 120 11.95 14.34 -6.53
N ARG A 121 12.22 15.55 -6.01
CA ARG A 121 12.23 15.76 -4.55
C ARG A 121 10.86 15.55 -3.92
N ALA A 122 9.80 16.02 -4.57
CA ALA A 122 8.44 15.85 -4.06
C ALA A 122 8.01 14.37 -4.06
N PHE A 123 8.34 13.59 -5.10
CA PHE A 123 8.10 12.15 -5.13
C PHE A 123 8.82 11.42 -3.97
N GLU A 124 10.09 11.74 -3.73
CA GLU A 124 10.85 11.19 -2.60
C GLU A 124 10.25 11.58 -1.25
N VAL A 125 9.72 12.80 -1.11
CA VAL A 125 9.01 13.23 0.11
C VAL A 125 7.75 12.40 0.34
N LEU A 126 6.95 12.13 -0.70
CA LEU A 126 5.78 11.26 -0.61
C LEU A 126 6.16 9.86 -0.11
N ARG A 127 7.25 9.29 -0.63
CA ARG A 127 7.78 7.98 -0.23
C ARG A 127 8.25 7.95 1.21
N ARG A 128 9.11 8.90 1.58
CA ARG A 128 9.77 8.91 2.89
C ARG A 128 8.80 9.17 4.03
N ASN A 129 7.82 10.03 3.80
CA ASN A 129 6.84 10.44 4.79
C ASN A 129 5.54 9.64 4.69
N TYR A 130 5.51 8.56 3.91
CA TYR A 130 4.32 7.73 3.78
C TYR A 130 3.92 7.14 5.13
N ARG A 131 2.66 7.34 5.52
CA ARG A 131 2.11 6.73 6.72
C ARG A 131 2.04 5.22 6.51
N LEU A 132 2.73 4.46 7.36
CA LEU A 132 2.63 3.00 7.33
C LEU A 132 1.18 2.58 7.56
N ARG A 133 0.65 1.82 6.60
CA ARG A 133 -0.67 1.22 6.74
C ARG A 133 -0.60 -0.10 7.51
N ARG A 134 -1.77 -0.58 7.91
CA ARG A 134 -1.93 -1.93 8.47
C ARG A 134 -2.23 -2.94 7.37
N GLU A 135 -1.96 -4.21 7.64
CA GLU A 135 -2.44 -5.32 6.81
C GLU A 135 -3.74 -5.89 7.38
N PHE A 136 -4.53 -6.54 6.53
CA PHE A 136 -5.85 -7.04 6.91
C PHE A 136 -5.80 -8.02 8.10
N ARG A 137 -4.73 -8.82 8.21
CA ARG A 137 -4.49 -9.74 9.33
C ARG A 137 -4.41 -9.06 10.71
N SER A 138 -4.31 -7.74 10.75
CA SER A 138 -4.28 -6.94 11.98
C SER A 138 -5.45 -5.96 12.08
N CYS A 139 -6.42 -6.03 11.18
CA CYS A 139 -7.60 -5.19 11.17
C CYS A 139 -8.83 -6.01 11.54
N ARG A 140 -9.57 -5.58 12.57
CA ARG A 140 -10.83 -6.20 12.99
C ARG A 140 -12.02 -5.42 12.45
N VAL A 141 -12.98 -6.10 11.86
CA VAL A 141 -14.28 -5.50 11.50
C VAL A 141 -15.17 -5.50 12.73
N GLY A 142 -15.72 -4.34 13.09
CA GLY A 142 -16.61 -4.23 14.23
C GLY A 142 -17.88 -5.11 14.09
N PRO A 143 -18.45 -5.59 15.22
CA PRO A 143 -19.56 -6.55 15.24
C PRO A 143 -20.89 -6.00 14.68
N ALA A 144 -20.96 -4.69 14.42
CA ALA A 144 -22.13 -4.04 13.83
C ALA A 144 -22.21 -4.18 12.30
N ALA A 145 -21.21 -4.80 11.65
CA ALA A 145 -21.20 -5.00 10.20
C ALA A 145 -22.26 -6.01 9.74
N ASP A 146 -22.75 -5.83 8.51
CA ASP A 146 -23.63 -6.79 7.85
C ASP A 146 -22.96 -8.18 7.75
N PRO A 147 -23.66 -9.29 8.06
CA PRO A 147 -23.11 -10.64 7.96
C PRO A 147 -22.48 -10.98 6.60
N ALA A 148 -23.00 -10.45 5.49
CA ALA A 148 -22.41 -10.64 4.17
C ALA A 148 -21.05 -9.94 4.06
N ILE A 149 -20.93 -8.74 4.63
CA ILE A 149 -19.66 -7.99 4.69
C ILE A 149 -18.66 -8.74 5.57
N LEU A 150 -19.08 -9.28 6.73
CA LEU A 150 -18.23 -10.08 7.60
C LEU A 150 -17.71 -11.33 6.87
N ALA A 151 -18.58 -12.04 6.15
CA ALA A 151 -18.19 -13.22 5.38
C ALA A 151 -17.15 -12.88 4.29
N ASP A 152 -17.28 -11.75 3.61
CA ASP A 152 -16.30 -11.31 2.60
C ASP A 152 -15.01 -10.77 3.23
N ALA A 153 -15.12 -10.05 4.35
CA ALA A 153 -13.99 -9.57 5.13
C ALA A 153 -13.09 -10.73 5.61
N GLN A 154 -13.69 -11.81 6.10
CA GLN A 154 -12.97 -12.99 6.55
C GLN A 154 -12.19 -13.65 5.39
N LYS A 155 -12.75 -13.70 4.17
CA LYS A 155 -12.08 -14.29 2.99
C LYS A 155 -10.80 -13.57 2.60
N ILE A 156 -10.72 -12.26 2.85
CA ILE A 156 -9.54 -11.45 2.54
C ILE A 156 -8.57 -11.32 3.72
N GLY A 157 -8.87 -11.96 4.85
CA GLY A 157 -7.99 -12.02 6.02
C GLY A 157 -8.20 -10.89 7.03
N LEU A 158 -9.33 -10.16 7.00
CA LEU A 158 -9.74 -9.32 8.12
C LEU A 158 -10.19 -10.19 9.30
N ILE A 159 -9.97 -9.69 10.51
CA ILE A 159 -10.45 -10.34 11.74
C ILE A 159 -11.94 -10.03 11.89
N THR A 160 -12.75 -11.06 12.10
CA THR A 160 -14.18 -10.97 12.37
C THR A 160 -14.49 -11.76 13.63
N ASP A 161 -15.34 -11.23 14.49
CA ASP A 161 -15.81 -11.93 15.71
C ASP A 161 -17.03 -12.83 15.41
#